data_AF-K6DNT2-F1
#
_entry.id   AF-K6DNT2-F1
#
_cell.length_a   1.000
_cell.length_b   1.000
_cell.length_c   1.000
_cell.angle_alpha   90.00
_cell.angle_beta   90.00
_cell.angle_gamma   90.00
#
_symmetry.space_group_name_H-M   'P 1'
#
loop_
_entity.id
_entity.type
_entity.pdbx_description
1 polymer ?
#
loop_
_entity_poly.entity_id
_entity_poly.type
_entity_poly.pdbx_seq_one_letter_code
_entity_poly.pdbx_strand_id
1 'polypeptide(L)'
;MLEGLRKSGLAQKGKFKKTRQTRFCIECGQEFIVIETSPQKFCSQTCAGKEAIRIATDIYVEKRKEIHYGIKEYIIQWTNENRELVLATPLNKIKTTINPLLEDIQKLFDVKDIRVISKAVFGEDRGRKELIKFMQKVCNEKIC
;
A
#
# COMPACT_ATOMS: atom_id res chain seq x y z
N MET A 1 -48.25 17.45 -11.77
CA MET A 1 -47.12 16.50 -11.87
C MET A 1 -47.37 15.30 -12.81
N LEU A 2 -48.41 15.30 -13.65
CA LEU A 2 -48.72 14.17 -14.57
C LEU A 2 -48.17 14.32 -16.01
N GLU A 3 -47.84 15.54 -16.45
CA GLU A 3 -47.40 15.78 -17.84
C GLU A 3 -45.97 15.31 -18.14
N GLY A 4 -45.06 15.41 -17.17
CA GLY A 4 -43.66 14.95 -17.34
C GLY A 4 -43.52 13.43 -17.48
N LEU A 5 -44.40 12.67 -16.84
CA LEU A 5 -44.44 11.19 -16.90
C LEU A 5 -45.05 10.67 -18.21
N ARG A 6 -45.95 11.42 -18.86
CA ARG A 6 -46.59 11.00 -20.12
C ARG A 6 -45.63 10.98 -21.31
N LYS A 7 -44.61 11.85 -21.35
CA LYS A 7 -43.61 11.91 -22.43
C LYS A 7 -42.60 10.75 -22.40
N SER A 8 -42.39 10.12 -21.24
CA SER A 8 -41.44 9.02 -21.08
C SER A 8 -41.94 7.70 -21.69
N GLY A 9 -43.26 7.44 -21.64
CA GLY A 9 -43.85 6.20 -22.16
C GLY A 9 -43.96 6.15 -23.69
N LEU A 10 -44.23 7.27 -24.34
CA LEU A 10 -44.29 7.38 -25.81
C LEU A 10 -42.90 7.24 -26.45
N ALA A 11 -41.85 7.76 -25.82
CA ALA A 11 -40.46 7.66 -26.30
C ALA A 11 -39.86 6.24 -26.20
N GLN A 12 -40.55 5.30 -25.56
CA GLN A 12 -40.14 3.90 -25.44
C GLN A 12 -40.97 2.94 -26.30
N LYS A 13 -42.08 3.38 -26.89
CA LYS A 13 -42.85 2.57 -27.85
C LYS A 13 -41.99 2.33 -29.11
N GLY A 14 -41.73 1.07 -29.43
CA GLY A 14 -40.94 0.65 -30.60
C GLY A 14 -39.47 0.31 -30.35
N LYS A 15 -38.93 0.52 -29.15
CA LYS A 15 -37.56 0.08 -28.82
C LYS A 15 -37.53 -1.42 -28.53
N PHE A 16 -36.61 -2.15 -29.15
CA PHE A 16 -36.34 -3.55 -28.80
C PHE A 16 -35.93 -3.63 -27.33
N LYS A 17 -36.64 -4.47 -26.55
CA LYS A 17 -36.26 -4.76 -25.17
C LYS A 17 -34.92 -5.49 -25.20
N LYS A 18 -33.91 -4.91 -24.54
CA LYS A 18 -32.62 -5.59 -24.36
C LYS A 18 -32.82 -6.88 -23.57
N THR A 19 -32.24 -7.96 -24.06
CA THR A 19 -32.21 -9.27 -23.37
C THR A 19 -31.50 -9.13 -22.03
N ARG A 20 -32.02 -9.85 -21.03
CA ARG A 20 -31.51 -9.87 -19.68
C ARG A 20 -31.19 -11.31 -19.30
N GLN A 21 -30.11 -11.49 -18.55
CA GLN A 21 -29.67 -12.76 -18.02
C GLN A 21 -29.45 -12.65 -16.53
N THR A 22 -29.52 -13.79 -15.84
CA THR A 22 -29.12 -13.92 -14.45
C THR A 22 -27.61 -14.18 -14.38
N ARG A 23 -26.91 -13.45 -13.52
CA ARG A 23 -25.50 -13.68 -13.19
C ARG A 23 -25.32 -13.77 -11.67
N PHE A 24 -24.20 -14.33 -11.24
CA PHE A 24 -23.81 -14.39 -9.83
C PHE A 24 -22.79 -13.31 -9.51
N CYS A 25 -22.97 -12.63 -8.39
CA CYS A 25 -22.05 -11.61 -7.90
C CYS A 25 -20.72 -12.24 -7.50
N ILE A 26 -19.60 -11.74 -8.01
CA ILE A 26 -18.26 -12.26 -7.67
C ILE A 26 -17.94 -12.11 -6.17
N GLU A 27 -18.47 -11.06 -5.52
CA GLU A 27 -18.19 -10.76 -4.11
C GLU A 27 -19.05 -11.57 -3.13
N CYS A 28 -20.37 -11.63 -3.33
CA CYS A 28 -21.30 -12.23 -2.37
C CYS A 28 -21.97 -13.52 -2.86
N GLY A 29 -21.74 -13.92 -4.11
CA GLY A 29 -22.36 -15.11 -4.72
C GLY A 29 -23.86 -14.96 -5.02
N GLN A 30 -24.50 -13.82 -4.71
CA GLN A 30 -25.94 -13.65 -4.95
C GLN A 30 -26.26 -13.49 -6.44
N GLU A 31 -27.39 -14.04 -6.84
CA GLU A 31 -27.95 -13.86 -8.17
C GLU A 31 -28.44 -12.43 -8.39
N PHE A 32 -28.21 -11.88 -9.58
CA PHE A 32 -28.76 -10.61 -10.01
C PHE A 32 -29.04 -10.60 -11.50
N ILE A 33 -30.04 -9.81 -11.89
CA ILE A 33 -30.46 -9.69 -13.28
C ILE A 33 -29.73 -8.52 -13.94
N VAL A 34 -29.12 -8.79 -15.09
CA VAL A 34 -28.36 -7.79 -15.84
C VAL A 34 -28.66 -7.90 -17.33
N ILE A 35 -28.52 -6.79 -18.05
CA ILE A 35 -28.52 -6.80 -19.52
C ILE A 35 -27.37 -7.68 -20.01
N GLU A 36 -27.61 -8.50 -21.03
CA GLU A 36 -26.62 -9.46 -21.53
C GLU A 36 -25.27 -8.81 -21.90
N THR A 37 -25.32 -7.65 -22.55
CA THR A 37 -24.14 -6.90 -22.98
C THR A 37 -23.45 -6.10 -21.86
N SER A 38 -23.99 -6.11 -20.64
CA SER A 38 -23.42 -5.34 -19.53
C SER A 38 -22.11 -5.96 -19.04
N PRO A 39 -21.07 -5.17 -18.75
CA PRO A 39 -19.86 -5.66 -18.10
C PRO A 39 -20.01 -5.82 -16.58
N GLN A 40 -21.19 -5.55 -16.01
CA GLN A 40 -21.41 -5.58 -14.57
C GLN A 40 -21.15 -6.97 -13.97
N LYS A 41 -20.27 -6.99 -12.97
CA LYS A 41 -19.82 -8.19 -12.25
C LYS A 41 -20.40 -8.32 -10.83
N PHE A 42 -20.95 -7.23 -10.29
CA PHE A 42 -21.41 -7.16 -8.90
C PHE A 42 -22.89 -6.84 -8.83
N CYS A 43 -23.60 -7.40 -7.85
CA CYS A 43 -25.03 -7.15 -7.65
C CYS A 43 -25.32 -5.72 -7.15
N SER A 44 -24.35 -5.04 -6.54
CA SER A 44 -24.50 -3.72 -5.95
C SER A 44 -23.18 -2.93 -5.93
N GLN A 45 -23.29 -1.61 -5.77
CA GLN A 45 -22.13 -0.73 -5.55
C GLN A 45 -21.37 -1.11 -4.27
N THR A 46 -22.08 -1.57 -3.23
CA THR A 46 -21.45 -2.05 -1.99
C THR A 46 -20.53 -3.23 -2.25
N CYS A 47 -20.96 -4.21 -3.05
CA CYS A 47 -20.14 -5.37 -3.42
C CYS A 47 -18.94 -4.97 -4.28
N ALA A 48 -19.14 -4.08 -5.26
CA ALA A 48 -18.04 -3.55 -6.06
C ALA A 48 -17.02 -2.78 -5.20
N GLY A 49 -17.50 -2.01 -4.21
CA GLY A 49 -16.66 -1.25 -3.29
C GLY A 49 -15.82 -2.13 -2.37
N LYS A 50 -16.37 -3.23 -1.86
CA LYS A 50 -15.61 -4.20 -1.05
C LYS A 50 -14.44 -4.79 -1.81
N GLU A 51 -14.67 -5.23 -3.04
CA GLU A 51 -13.61 -5.74 -3.92
C GLU A 51 -12.53 -4.67 -4.14
N ALA A 52 -12.94 -3.45 -4.50
CA ALA A 52 -12.00 -2.35 -4.75
C ALA A 52 -11.15 -2.01 -3.52
N ILE A 53 -11.75 -2.00 -2.33
CA ILE A 53 -11.02 -1.78 -1.05
C ILE A 53 -10.02 -2.91 -0.80
N ARG A 54 -10.40 -4.16 -1.03
CA ARG A 54 -9.49 -5.31 -0.87
C ARG A 54 -8.29 -5.17 -1.81
N ILE A 55 -8.53 -4.96 -3.11
CA ILE A 55 -7.47 -4.78 -4.10
C ILE A 55 -6.54 -3.62 -3.72
N ALA A 56 -7.10 -2.46 -3.33
CA ALA A 56 -6.31 -1.32 -2.91
C ALA A 56 -5.48 -1.62 -1.65
N THR A 57 -6.04 -2.38 -0.71
CA THR A 57 -5.35 -2.82 0.50
C THR A 57 -4.19 -3.74 0.16
N ASP A 58 -4.40 -4.72 -0.71
CA ASP A 58 -3.36 -5.67 -1.12
C ASP A 58 -2.22 -4.96 -1.84
N ILE A 59 -2.52 -4.05 -2.77
CA ILE A 59 -1.52 -3.22 -3.46
C ILE A 59 -0.72 -2.38 -2.45
N TYR A 60 -1.42 -1.74 -1.51
CA TYR A 60 -0.77 -0.93 -0.47
C TYR A 60 0.15 -1.78 0.41
N VAL A 61 -0.32 -2.94 0.85
CA VAL A 61 0.46 -3.88 1.69
C VAL A 61 1.70 -4.34 0.94
N GLU A 62 1.57 -4.71 -0.33
CA GLU A 62 2.71 -5.21 -1.11
C GLU A 62 3.75 -4.11 -1.35
N LYS A 63 3.32 -2.92 -1.78
CA LYS A 63 4.21 -1.78 -1.95
C LYS A 63 4.93 -1.39 -0.65
N ARG A 64 4.24 -1.52 0.48
CA ARG A 64 4.85 -1.29 1.79
C ARG A 64 5.92 -2.33 2.12
N LYS A 65 5.72 -3.60 1.78
CA LYS A 65 6.75 -4.64 1.97
C LYS A 65 7.99 -4.35 1.13
N GLU A 66 7.82 -3.98 -0.14
CA GLU A 66 8.92 -3.60 -1.03
C GLU A 66 9.73 -2.42 -0.47
N ILE A 67 9.05 -1.36 -0.03
CA ILE A 67 9.68 -0.20 0.61
C ILE A 67 10.43 -0.61 1.88
N HIS A 68 9.79 -1.41 2.75
CA HIS A 68 10.44 -1.87 3.98
C HIS A 68 11.68 -2.72 3.69
N TYR A 69 11.62 -3.62 2.72
CA TYR A 69 12.76 -4.41 2.28
C TYR A 69 13.89 -3.52 1.76
N GLY A 70 13.58 -2.59 0.84
CA GLY A 70 14.55 -1.67 0.27
C GLY A 70 15.23 -0.79 1.32
N ILE A 71 14.47 -0.25 2.28
CA ILE A 71 15.02 0.53 3.40
C ILE A 71 15.98 -0.32 4.23
N LYS A 72 15.61 -1.56 4.56
CA LYS A 72 16.44 -2.44 5.38
C LYS A 72 17.76 -2.76 4.69
N GLU A 73 17.71 -3.15 3.42
CA GLU A 73 18.91 -3.45 2.63
C GLU A 73 19.81 -2.21 2.49
N TYR A 74 19.22 -1.04 2.21
CA TYR A 74 19.98 0.21 2.13
C TYR A 74 20.68 0.56 3.45
N ILE A 75 20.01 0.38 4.59
CA ILE A 75 20.63 0.61 5.91
C ILE A 75 21.81 -0.33 6.13
N ILE A 76 21.68 -1.60 5.75
CA ILE A 76 22.78 -2.58 5.87
C ILE A 76 23.95 -2.18 4.97
N GLN A 77 23.69 -1.83 3.71
CA GLN A 77 24.71 -1.37 2.77
C GLN A 77 25.42 -0.12 3.29
N TRP A 78 24.65 0.91 3.64
CA TRP A 78 25.18 2.18 4.15
C TRP A 78 26.02 1.96 5.41
N THR A 79 25.58 1.05 6.30
CA THR A 79 26.32 0.69 7.51
C THR A 79 27.68 0.09 7.19
N ASN A 80 27.77 -0.77 6.17
CA ASN A 80 29.02 -1.37 5.74
C ASN A 80 29.97 -0.33 5.12
N GLU A 81 29.44 0.58 4.30
CA GLU A 81 30.20 1.68 3.68
C GLU A 81 30.70 2.70 4.71
N ASN A 82 29.95 2.91 5.80
CA ASN A 82 30.23 3.91 6.85
C ASN A 82 30.61 3.25 8.19
N ARG A 83 31.22 2.06 8.14
CA ARG A 83 31.48 1.20 9.31
C ARG A 83 32.18 1.93 10.46
N GLU A 84 33.25 2.67 10.16
CA GLU A 84 34.04 3.39 11.17
C GLU A 84 33.21 4.47 11.87
N LEU A 85 32.44 5.24 11.10
CA LEU A 85 31.54 6.27 11.59
C LEU A 85 30.48 5.68 12.53
N VAL A 86 29.87 4.55 12.15
CA VAL A 86 28.85 3.87 12.94
C VAL A 86 29.40 3.35 14.27
N LEU A 87 30.56 2.71 14.24
CA LEU A 87 31.21 2.17 15.44
C LEU A 87 31.68 3.27 16.40
N ALA A 88 32.18 4.39 15.86
CA ALA A 88 32.63 5.53 16.66
C ALA A 88 31.48 6.38 17.25
N THR A 89 30.24 6.20 16.79
CA THR A 89 29.12 7.06 17.18
C THR A 89 28.65 6.78 18.61
N PRO A 90 28.74 7.77 19.53
CA PRO A 90 28.21 7.62 20.87
C PRO A 90 26.69 7.82 20.89
N LEU A 91 26.00 7.12 21.79
CA LEU A 91 24.53 7.08 21.84
C LEU A 91 23.85 8.43 22.15
N ASN A 92 24.62 9.45 22.57
CA ASN A 92 24.15 10.82 22.81
C ASN A 92 24.29 11.74 21.58
N LYS A 93 25.05 11.35 20.54
CA LYS A 93 25.27 12.14 19.30
C LYS A 93 24.71 11.48 18.04
N ILE A 94 23.74 10.59 18.21
CA ILE A 94 23.16 9.79 17.12
C ILE A 94 22.59 10.63 15.98
N LYS A 95 21.96 11.76 16.30
CA LYS A 95 21.22 12.57 15.31
C LYS A 95 22.10 13.00 14.14
N THR A 96 23.31 13.48 14.40
CA THR A 96 24.23 13.95 13.36
C THR A 96 24.73 12.82 12.48
N THR A 97 24.98 11.64 13.07
CA THR A 97 25.46 10.47 12.33
C THR A 97 24.42 9.88 11.39
N ILE A 98 23.16 9.74 11.83
CA ILE A 98 22.12 9.10 11.00
C ILE A 98 21.49 10.08 10.02
N ASN A 99 21.60 11.40 10.23
CA ASN A 99 20.93 12.38 9.35
C ASN A 99 21.19 12.14 7.85
N PRO A 100 22.43 11.92 7.37
CA PRO A 100 22.70 11.59 5.97
C PRO A 100 21.94 10.35 5.49
N LEU A 101 21.96 9.26 6.29
CA LEU A 101 21.20 8.04 6.01
C LEU A 101 19.69 8.32 5.90
N LEU A 102 19.13 9.15 6.79
CA LEU A 102 17.70 9.50 6.74
C LEU A 102 17.34 10.35 5.51
N GLU A 103 18.24 11.24 5.10
CA GLU A 103 18.07 12.05 3.89
C GLU A 103 18.09 11.19 2.63
N ASP A 104 18.98 10.20 2.58
CA ASP A 104 19.03 9.25 1.47
C ASP A 104 17.78 8.37 1.44
N ILE A 105 17.33 7.86 2.59
CA ILE A 105 16.08 7.09 2.67
C ILE A 105 14.87 7.93 2.22
N GLN A 106 14.84 9.21 2.59
CA GLN A 106 13.81 10.13 2.11
C GLN A 106 13.87 10.30 0.59
N LYS A 107 15.06 10.44 0.00
CA LYS A 107 15.21 10.61 -1.46
C LYS A 107 14.87 9.34 -2.24
N LEU A 108 15.28 8.17 -1.75
CA LEU A 108 15.14 6.89 -2.45
C LEU A 108 13.76 6.25 -2.28
N PHE A 109 13.14 6.40 -1.12
CA PHE A 109 11.91 5.69 -0.76
C PHE A 109 10.74 6.61 -0.40
N ASP A 110 10.94 7.94 -0.40
CA ASP A 110 9.97 8.94 0.06
C ASP A 110 9.49 8.71 1.52
N VAL A 111 10.40 8.20 2.37
CA VAL A 111 10.12 7.93 3.78
C VAL A 111 10.95 8.84 4.68
N LYS A 112 10.26 9.72 5.42
CA LYS A 112 10.87 10.64 6.41
C LYS A 112 10.66 10.21 7.87
N ASP A 113 9.56 9.49 8.15
CA ASP A 113 9.20 9.12 9.52
C ASP A 113 10.08 7.97 10.02
N ILE A 114 10.85 8.23 11.07
CA ILE A 114 11.73 7.24 11.71
C ILE A 114 10.98 6.00 12.21
N ARG A 115 9.68 6.12 12.50
CA ARG A 115 8.84 4.97 12.88
C ARG A 115 8.64 3.99 11.73
N VAL A 116 8.47 4.50 10.51
CA VAL A 116 8.37 3.65 9.31
C VAL A 116 9.72 2.99 9.02
N ILE A 117 10.80 3.75 9.14
CA ILE A 117 12.16 3.25 8.97
C ILE A 117 12.50 2.17 10.01
N SER A 118 12.12 2.38 11.28
CA SER A 118 12.36 1.37 12.31
C SER A 118 11.48 0.13 12.13
N LYS A 119 10.22 0.29 11.72
CA LYS A 119 9.37 -0.86 11.32
C LYS A 119 9.95 -1.66 10.17
N ALA A 120 10.62 -1.02 9.21
CA ALA A 120 11.29 -1.70 8.11
C ALA A 120 12.40 -2.65 8.58
N VAL A 121 13.14 -2.26 9.63
CA VAL A 121 14.25 -3.04 10.17
C VAL A 121 13.78 -4.07 11.21
N PHE A 122 12.90 -3.66 12.13
CA PHE A 122 12.56 -4.42 13.34
C PHE A 122 11.16 -5.05 13.33
N GLY A 123 10.30 -4.68 12.37
CA GLY A 123 8.88 -5.06 12.37
C GLY A 123 8.01 -4.23 13.33
N GLU A 124 8.60 -3.36 14.15
CA GLU A 124 7.91 -2.54 15.15
C GLU A 124 8.52 -1.14 15.29
N ASP A 125 7.79 -0.23 15.94
CA ASP A 125 8.24 1.13 16.16
C ASP A 125 9.38 1.18 17.18
N ARG A 126 10.59 1.51 16.72
CA ARG A 126 11.76 1.73 17.58
C ARG A 126 12.38 3.11 17.37
N GLY A 127 13.17 3.53 18.36
CA GLY A 127 13.88 4.81 18.34
C GLY A 127 15.24 4.74 17.66
N ARG A 128 15.84 5.91 17.43
CA ARG A 128 17.17 6.08 16.80
C ARG A 128 18.30 5.32 17.50
N LYS A 129 18.20 5.17 18.84
CA LYS A 129 19.18 4.39 19.63
C LYS A 129 19.23 2.93 19.22
N GLU A 130 18.07 2.31 19.02
CA GLU A 130 17.98 0.92 18.61
C GLU A 130 18.47 0.74 17.17
N LEU A 131 18.23 1.74 16.31
CA LEU A 131 18.77 1.75 14.95
C LEU A 131 20.31 1.75 14.95
N ILE A 132 20.97 2.63 15.71
CA ILE A 132 22.44 2.60 15.84
C ILE A 132 22.94 1.28 16.39
N LYS A 133 22.30 0.74 17.45
CA LYS A 133 22.71 -0.55 18.01
C LYS A 133 22.62 -1.67 16.97
N PHE A 134 21.57 -1.66 16.15
CA PHE A 134 21.45 -2.59 15.03
C PHE A 134 22.59 -2.43 14.03
N MET A 135 22.88 -1.19 13.61
CA MET A 135 23.98 -0.93 12.67
C MET A 135 25.34 -1.34 13.25
N GLN A 136 25.62 -1.04 14.52
CA GLN A 136 26.82 -1.48 15.23
C GLN A 136 26.90 -3.01 15.31
N LYS A 137 25.77 -3.69 15.51
CA LYS A 137 25.69 -5.15 15.48
C LYS A 137 26.00 -5.70 14.08
N VAL A 138 25.44 -5.12 13.03
CA VAL A 138 25.76 -5.45 11.63
C VAL A 138 27.25 -5.25 11.31
N CYS A 139 27.91 -4.25 11.88
CA CYS A 139 29.36 -4.10 11.75
C CYS A 139 30.12 -5.25 12.46
N ASN A 140 29.70 -5.64 13.67
CA ASN A 140 30.43 -6.58 14.52
C ASN A 140 30.23 -8.04 14.12
N GLU A 141 29.02 -8.40 13.71
CA GLU A 141 28.73 -9.68 13.08
C GLU A 141 29.24 -9.57 11.64
N LYS A 142 30.28 -10.31 11.25
CA LYS A 142 30.63 -10.47 9.84
C LYS A 142 29.43 -11.14 9.14
N ILE A 143 28.44 -10.35 8.75
CA ILE A 143 27.40 -10.76 7.80
C ILE A 143 28.09 -10.66 6.43
N CYS A 144 28.87 -11.70 6.14
CA CYS A 144 29.38 -12.06 4.82
C CYS A 144 28.47 -13.14 4.23
#